data_AF-A0A1I2GMD2-F1
#
_entry.id   AF-A0A1I2GMD2-F1
#
_cell.length_a   1.000
_cell.length_b   1.000
_cell.length_c   1.000
_cell.angle_alpha   90.00
_cell.angle_beta   90.00
_cell.angle_gamma   90.00
#
_symmetry.space_group_name_H-M   'P 1'
#
loop_
_entity.id
_entity.type
_entity.pdbx_description
1 polymer ?
#
loop_
_entity_poly.entity_id
_entity_poly.type
_entity_poly.pdbx_seq_one_letter_code
_entity_poly.pdbx_strand_id
1 'polypeptide(L)'
;MAEPAVDYAAVFQALPGAAALVTPQLIIADANAEFLRLRGLPREQVVGRFLPEDRPDNDPAEPLLLRILASLRRAANTGERSIVALQRYDMEDPDQPGVWRERYFNMTNIPVFGPDGRVTLLLHRVEDVTELIRAREVALTLQDAMLPAPRPVGRHPAAVRYRPAAEALNVAGDWYDLVDLPGDRIAVAVGDVVGHGLYAAGVMGQLRSALTAASLVPEGPARALEVLGLYARTIEGAENTTVATAFIDWENHTITYSSAGHPPPALLQRDGTVEFLDQATDPPLAARPQHGPRIQAVEAFREGAVLVLYTDGLIERRGEDIDTGLARLADSLARHQADDPETLADAVLTDLIPPGDATDDTALVIVRL
;
A
#
# COMPACT_ATOMS: atom_id res chain seq x y z
N MET A 1 50.94 -5.99 10.68
CA MET A 1 50.07 -7.06 10.16
C MET A 1 49.85 -6.76 8.70
N ALA A 2 50.18 -7.69 7.80
CA ALA A 2 49.88 -7.51 6.38
C ALA A 2 48.35 -7.58 6.22
N GLU A 3 47.75 -6.62 5.52
CA GLU A 3 46.35 -6.71 5.13
C GLU A 3 46.15 -8.01 4.33
N PRO A 4 45.13 -8.82 4.64
CA PRO A 4 44.86 -10.03 3.88
C PRO A 4 44.53 -9.65 2.43
N ALA A 5 45.26 -10.23 1.47
CA ALA A 5 44.99 -10.06 0.05
C ALA A 5 43.63 -10.69 -0.29
N VAL A 6 42.70 -9.88 -0.80
CA VAL A 6 41.35 -10.33 -1.15
C VAL A 6 41.38 -11.02 -2.53
N ASP A 7 40.97 -12.28 -2.58
CA ASP A 7 40.73 -13.00 -3.83
C ASP A 7 39.34 -12.65 -4.38
N TYR A 8 39.27 -11.63 -5.23
CA TYR A 8 38.02 -11.17 -5.83
C TYR A 8 37.34 -12.19 -6.74
N ALA A 9 38.08 -13.14 -7.32
CA ALA A 9 37.51 -14.19 -8.15
C ALA A 9 36.74 -15.20 -7.27
N ALA A 10 37.35 -15.64 -6.16
CA ALA A 10 36.68 -16.47 -5.18
C ALA A 10 35.45 -15.76 -4.58
N VAL A 11 35.57 -14.46 -4.27
CA VAL A 11 34.44 -13.65 -3.79
C VAL A 11 33.31 -13.61 -4.81
N PHE A 12 33.58 -13.31 -6.08
CA PHE A 12 32.57 -13.25 -7.15
C PHE A 12 31.82 -14.58 -7.32
N GLN A 13 32.54 -15.70 -7.27
CA GLN A 13 31.95 -17.04 -7.35
C GLN A 13 31.08 -17.39 -6.13
N ALA A 14 31.38 -16.84 -4.95
CA ALA A 14 30.64 -17.08 -3.70
C ALA A 14 29.47 -16.12 -3.46
N LEU A 15 29.22 -15.14 -4.35
CA LEU A 15 28.12 -14.19 -4.18
C LEU A 15 26.75 -14.91 -4.22
N PRO A 16 25.83 -14.63 -3.27
CA PRO A 16 24.55 -15.32 -3.15
C PRO A 16 23.49 -14.91 -4.20
N GLY A 17 23.86 -14.14 -5.23
CA GLY A 17 22.97 -13.71 -6.30
C GLY A 17 23.55 -14.00 -7.68
N ALA A 18 22.69 -14.33 -8.64
CA ALA A 18 23.10 -14.58 -10.02
C ALA A 18 23.72 -13.32 -10.63
N ALA A 19 24.98 -13.42 -11.04
CA ALA A 19 25.73 -12.32 -11.63
C ALA A 19 26.57 -12.77 -12.83
N ALA A 20 26.55 -11.94 -13.87
CA ALA A 20 27.42 -12.05 -15.02
C ALA A 20 28.22 -10.75 -15.21
N LEU A 21 29.48 -10.88 -15.58
CA LEU A 21 30.30 -9.79 -16.10
C LEU A 21 30.12 -9.75 -17.61
N VAL A 22 29.73 -8.60 -18.13
CA VAL A 22 29.32 -8.43 -19.52
C VAL A 22 30.11 -7.29 -20.14
N THR A 23 30.66 -7.48 -21.33
CA THR A 23 31.40 -6.41 -22.03
C THR A 23 30.44 -5.32 -22.53
N PRO A 24 30.93 -4.13 -22.90
CA PRO A 24 30.10 -3.11 -23.56
C PRO A 24 29.46 -3.58 -24.88
N GLN A 25 30.01 -4.63 -25.50
CA GLN A 25 29.44 -5.31 -26.69
C GLN A 25 28.41 -6.38 -26.32
N LEU A 26 28.03 -6.47 -25.04
CA LEU A 26 27.05 -7.39 -24.46
C LEU A 26 27.44 -8.87 -24.54
N ILE A 27 28.74 -9.14 -24.55
CA ILE A 27 29.30 -10.49 -24.48
C ILE A 27 29.57 -10.84 -23.02
N ILE A 28 29.16 -12.03 -22.58
CA ILE A 28 29.43 -12.51 -21.23
C ILE A 28 30.93 -12.81 -21.11
N ALA A 29 31.65 -11.98 -20.37
CA ALA A 29 33.06 -12.17 -20.05
C ALA A 29 33.25 -13.21 -18.94
N ASP A 30 32.35 -13.23 -17.96
CA ASP A 30 32.36 -14.17 -16.84
C ASP A 30 30.95 -14.32 -16.25
N ALA A 31 30.68 -15.42 -15.54
CA ALA A 31 29.46 -15.69 -14.79
C ALA A 31 29.80 -16.42 -13.48
N ASN A 32 29.09 -16.09 -12.40
CA ASN A 32 29.23 -16.79 -11.14
C ASN A 32 28.41 -18.09 -11.10
N ALA A 33 28.66 -18.92 -10.09
CA ALA A 33 27.98 -20.20 -9.90
C ALA A 33 26.45 -20.06 -9.87
N GLU A 34 25.92 -19.02 -9.22
CA GLU A 34 24.47 -18.77 -9.14
C GLU A 34 23.86 -18.43 -10.51
N PHE A 35 24.55 -17.65 -11.35
CA PHE A 35 24.08 -17.32 -12.69
C PHE A 35 24.03 -18.55 -13.60
N LEU A 36 25.04 -19.41 -13.52
CA LEU A 36 25.07 -20.66 -14.27
C LEU A 36 23.96 -21.62 -13.82
N ARG A 37 23.73 -21.72 -12.50
CA ARG A 37 22.64 -22.53 -11.94
C ARG A 37 21.27 -22.02 -12.40
N LEU A 38 21.06 -20.70 -12.36
CA LEU A 38 19.82 -20.08 -12.82
C LEU A 38 19.56 -20.37 -14.31
N ARG A 39 20.62 -20.36 -15.14
CA ARG A 39 20.51 -20.68 -16.57
C ARG A 39 20.37 -22.18 -16.87
N GLY A 40 20.72 -23.05 -15.92
CA GLY A 40 20.79 -24.49 -16.18
C GLY A 40 21.85 -24.88 -17.22
N LEU A 41 22.81 -24.00 -17.51
CA LEU A 41 23.84 -24.19 -18.54
C LEU A 41 25.25 -24.21 -17.94
N PRO A 42 26.15 -25.04 -18.49
CA PRO A 42 27.53 -25.05 -18.04
C PRO A 42 28.29 -23.82 -18.54
N ARG A 43 29.38 -23.46 -17.84
CA ARG A 43 30.15 -22.23 -18.07
C ARG A 43 30.59 -22.06 -19.52
N GLU A 44 31.07 -23.12 -20.15
CA GLU A 44 31.55 -23.12 -21.54
C GLU A 44 30.47 -22.81 -22.58
N GLN A 45 29.20 -22.96 -22.22
CA GLN A 45 28.08 -22.59 -23.08
C GLN A 45 27.61 -21.15 -22.85
N VAL A 46 28.00 -20.52 -21.73
CA VAL A 46 27.57 -19.17 -21.34
C VAL A 46 28.65 -18.12 -21.62
N VAL A 47 29.90 -18.38 -21.22
CA VAL A 47 31.00 -17.43 -21.37
C VAL A 47 31.39 -17.29 -22.84
N GLY A 48 31.57 -16.05 -23.29
CA GLY A 48 31.87 -15.70 -24.68
C GLY A 48 30.63 -15.57 -25.57
N ARG A 49 29.42 -15.76 -25.03
CA ARG A 49 28.15 -15.62 -25.76
C ARG A 49 27.51 -14.25 -25.57
N PHE A 50 26.62 -13.90 -26.49
CA PHE A 50 25.80 -12.70 -26.37
C PHE A 50 24.73 -12.92 -25.28
N LEU A 51 24.65 -12.04 -24.29
CA LEU A 51 23.80 -12.21 -23.09
C LEU A 51 22.30 -12.55 -23.34
N PRO A 52 21.65 -12.18 -24.45
CA PRO A 52 20.27 -12.56 -24.76
C PRO A 52 20.04 -13.89 -25.51
N GLU A 53 21.03 -14.78 -25.66
CA GLU A 53 20.93 -15.94 -26.57
C GLU A 53 19.83 -17.00 -26.26
N ASP A 54 19.27 -17.07 -25.05
CA ASP A 54 18.36 -18.17 -24.69
C ASP A 54 16.89 -17.72 -24.58
N ARG A 55 16.06 -18.14 -25.53
CA ARG A 55 14.62 -18.30 -25.32
C ARG A 55 14.21 -19.75 -25.60
N PRO A 56 13.31 -20.34 -24.81
CA PRO A 56 12.45 -21.39 -25.34
C PRO A 56 11.56 -20.78 -26.45
N ASP A 57 11.48 -21.44 -27.60
CA ASP A 57 10.85 -20.97 -28.85
C ASP A 57 9.35 -20.57 -28.76
N ASN A 58 8.73 -20.64 -27.58
CA ASN A 58 7.27 -20.54 -27.39
C ASN A 58 6.77 -19.31 -26.59
N ASP A 59 7.58 -18.28 -26.34
CA ASP A 59 7.17 -17.13 -25.51
C ASP A 59 6.94 -15.83 -26.32
N PRO A 60 5.71 -15.26 -26.35
CA PRO A 60 5.35 -14.06 -27.12
C PRO A 60 5.95 -12.72 -26.63
N ALA A 61 6.87 -12.70 -25.66
CA ALA A 61 7.39 -11.47 -25.04
C ALA A 61 8.59 -10.81 -25.77
N GLU A 62 8.42 -10.44 -27.05
CA GLU A 62 9.31 -9.53 -27.80
C GLU A 62 9.63 -8.19 -27.07
N PRO A 63 8.74 -7.59 -26.23
CA PRO A 63 9.02 -6.35 -25.51
C PRO A 63 10.13 -6.43 -24.44
N LEU A 64 10.40 -7.61 -23.88
CA LEU A 64 11.29 -7.74 -22.73
C LEU A 64 12.78 -7.76 -23.11
N LEU A 65 13.13 -8.50 -24.16
CA LEU A 65 14.48 -8.51 -24.72
C LEU A 65 14.95 -7.09 -25.03
N LEU A 66 14.07 -6.29 -25.64
CA LEU A 66 14.32 -4.89 -25.96
C LEU A 66 14.56 -4.06 -24.70
N ARG A 67 13.84 -4.30 -23.60
CA ARG A 67 14.04 -3.61 -22.32
C ARG A 67 15.38 -3.97 -21.67
N ILE A 68 15.76 -5.25 -21.67
CA ILE A 68 17.06 -5.71 -21.13
C ILE A 68 18.21 -5.11 -21.94
N LEU A 69 18.14 -5.22 -23.27
CA LEU A 69 19.12 -4.64 -24.18
C LEU A 69 19.21 -3.12 -24.02
N ALA A 70 18.08 -2.42 -23.91
CA ALA A 70 18.05 -0.98 -23.68
C ALA A 70 18.68 -0.62 -22.33
N SER A 71 18.43 -1.40 -21.28
CA SER A 71 19.01 -1.17 -19.96
C SER A 71 20.53 -1.39 -19.93
N LEU A 72 21.01 -2.49 -20.51
CA LEU A 72 22.44 -2.78 -20.67
C LEU A 72 23.16 -1.70 -21.48
N ARG A 73 22.59 -1.31 -22.63
CA ARG A 73 23.15 -0.25 -23.49
C ARG A 73 23.16 1.10 -22.78
N ARG A 74 22.10 1.43 -22.02
CA ARG A 74 22.06 2.65 -21.21
C ARG A 74 23.20 2.65 -20.22
N ALA A 75 23.38 1.59 -19.43
CA ALA A 75 24.46 1.49 -18.46
C ALA A 75 25.86 1.57 -19.10
N ALA A 76 26.07 0.91 -20.24
CA ALA A 76 27.33 0.97 -20.98
C ALA A 76 27.65 2.38 -21.51
N ASN A 77 26.64 3.08 -22.03
CA ASN A 77 26.82 4.36 -22.72
C ASN A 77 26.85 5.55 -21.76
N THR A 78 26.04 5.54 -20.70
CA THR A 78 25.94 6.65 -19.76
C THR A 78 26.88 6.51 -18.56
N GLY A 79 27.34 5.29 -18.25
CA GLY A 79 28.06 5.03 -17.01
C GLY A 79 27.17 5.13 -15.75
N GLU A 80 25.85 5.16 -15.90
CA GLU A 80 24.91 5.15 -14.80
C GLU A 80 24.32 3.76 -14.58
N ARG A 81 24.03 3.41 -13.32
CA ARG A 81 23.30 2.17 -13.01
C ARG A 81 21.93 2.17 -13.69
N SER A 82 21.52 1.02 -14.22
CA SER A 82 20.24 0.87 -14.93
C SER A 82 19.51 -0.35 -14.41
N ILE A 83 18.22 -0.19 -14.10
CA ILE A 83 17.39 -1.24 -13.49
C ILE A 83 16.27 -1.61 -14.47
N VAL A 84 16.05 -2.92 -14.65
CA VAL A 84 14.84 -3.46 -15.26
C VAL A 84 14.03 -4.09 -14.14
N ALA A 85 13.08 -3.32 -13.62
CA ALA A 85 12.20 -3.79 -12.55
C ALA A 85 11.23 -4.86 -13.05
N LEU A 86 11.06 -5.88 -12.20
CA LEU A 86 10.05 -6.93 -12.16
C LEU A 86 9.71 -7.57 -13.51
N GLN A 87 10.20 -8.79 -13.72
CA GLN A 87 9.96 -9.57 -14.93
C GLN A 87 9.38 -10.94 -14.61
N ARG A 88 8.17 -11.18 -15.11
CA ARG A 88 7.44 -12.45 -14.96
C ARG A 88 7.91 -13.45 -16.02
N TYR A 89 8.30 -14.64 -15.59
CA TYR A 89 8.74 -15.75 -16.43
C TYR A 89 8.18 -17.06 -15.93
N ASP A 90 7.60 -17.85 -16.84
CA ASP A 90 7.30 -19.24 -16.55
C ASP A 90 8.58 -20.05 -16.78
N MET A 91 9.11 -20.64 -15.71
CA MET A 91 10.29 -21.52 -15.77
C MET A 91 9.87 -22.94 -15.42
N GLU A 92 10.38 -23.90 -16.17
CA GLU A 92 10.23 -25.31 -15.81
C GLU A 92 10.88 -25.57 -14.45
N ASP A 93 10.17 -26.29 -13.59
CA ASP A 93 10.64 -26.70 -12.27
C ASP A 93 11.80 -27.69 -12.46
N PRO A 94 13.02 -27.35 -12.01
CA PRO A 94 14.18 -28.23 -12.17
C PRO A 94 13.98 -29.62 -11.54
N ASP A 95 13.16 -29.69 -10.49
CA ASP A 95 12.88 -30.93 -9.76
C ASP A 95 11.66 -31.69 -10.32
N GLN A 96 10.85 -31.04 -11.18
CA GLN A 96 9.64 -31.61 -11.78
C GLN A 96 9.53 -31.27 -13.28
N PRO A 97 10.21 -32.05 -14.14
CA PRO A 97 10.13 -31.86 -15.60
C PRO A 97 8.69 -31.89 -16.10
N GLY A 98 8.32 -30.94 -16.96
CA GLY A 98 6.98 -30.71 -17.49
C GLY A 98 6.11 -29.78 -16.65
N VAL A 99 6.52 -29.43 -15.42
CA VAL A 99 5.80 -28.47 -14.56
C VAL A 99 6.41 -27.09 -14.74
N TRP A 100 5.61 -26.14 -15.19
CA TRP A 100 6.03 -24.76 -15.35
C TRP A 100 5.56 -23.94 -14.15
N ARG A 101 6.47 -23.18 -13.53
CA ARG A 101 6.16 -22.28 -12.42
C ARG A 101 6.48 -20.85 -12.78
N GLU A 102 5.55 -19.97 -12.45
CA GLU A 102 5.75 -18.54 -12.55
C GLU A 102 6.82 -18.07 -11.55
N ARG A 103 7.78 -17.31 -12.06
CA ARG A 103 8.86 -16.66 -11.33
C ARG A 103 8.99 -15.19 -11.71
N TYR A 104 9.51 -14.40 -10.78
CA TYR A 104 9.69 -12.96 -10.93
C TYR A 104 11.15 -12.59 -10.71
N PHE A 105 11.73 -11.80 -11.62
CA PHE A 105 13.13 -11.38 -11.54
C PHE A 105 13.31 -9.87 -11.62
N ASN A 106 14.22 -9.33 -10.82
CA ASN A 106 14.77 -7.99 -10.97
C ASN A 106 16.15 -8.07 -11.63
N MET A 107 16.42 -7.19 -12.58
CA MET A 107 17.74 -7.10 -13.21
C MET A 107 18.36 -5.73 -12.96
N THR A 108 19.62 -5.73 -12.54
CA THR A 108 20.39 -4.50 -12.35
C THR A 108 21.68 -4.58 -13.15
N ASN A 109 21.92 -3.55 -13.97
CA ASN A 109 23.12 -3.40 -14.79
C ASN A 109 23.97 -2.28 -14.19
N ILE A 110 25.13 -2.65 -13.64
CA ILE A 110 26.04 -1.75 -12.92
C ILE A 110 27.31 -1.59 -13.75
N PRO A 111 27.68 -0.37 -14.18
CA PRO A 111 28.92 -0.16 -14.90
C PRO A 111 30.13 -0.35 -13.98
N VAL A 112 31.12 -1.06 -14.49
CA VAL A 112 32.43 -1.25 -13.88
C VAL A 112 33.43 -0.45 -14.69
N PHE A 113 34.10 0.49 -14.02
CA PHE A 113 35.02 1.42 -14.66
C PHE A 113 36.46 0.89 -14.64
N GLY A 114 37.16 1.05 -15.75
CA GLY A 114 38.60 0.85 -15.84
C GLY A 114 39.39 2.04 -15.28
N PRO A 115 40.72 1.91 -15.20
CA PRO A 115 41.61 3.00 -14.74
C PRO A 115 41.53 4.28 -15.58
N ASP A 116 41.07 4.16 -16.84
CA ASP A 116 40.87 5.26 -17.79
C ASP A 116 39.51 5.98 -17.60
N GLY A 117 38.72 5.58 -16.61
CA GLY A 117 37.40 6.13 -16.33
C GLY A 117 36.32 5.70 -17.32
N ARG A 118 36.61 4.73 -18.21
CA ARG A 118 35.62 4.19 -19.16
C ARG A 118 35.00 2.91 -18.62
N VAL A 119 33.76 2.64 -19.02
CA VAL A 119 33.09 1.37 -18.70
C VAL A 119 33.81 0.23 -19.43
N THR A 120 34.42 -0.68 -18.68
CA THR A 120 35.14 -1.85 -19.21
C THR A 120 34.29 -3.12 -19.14
N LEU A 121 33.43 -3.21 -18.13
CA LEU A 121 32.47 -4.29 -17.93
C LEU A 121 31.16 -3.73 -17.36
N LEU A 122 30.11 -4.50 -17.47
CA LEU A 122 28.85 -4.35 -16.76
C LEU A 122 28.71 -5.55 -15.83
N LEU A 123 28.42 -5.29 -14.56
CA LEU A 123 27.90 -6.29 -13.66
C LEU A 123 26.39 -6.40 -13.87
N HIS A 124 25.97 -7.47 -14.54
CA HIS A 124 24.58 -7.84 -14.76
C HIS A 124 24.12 -8.75 -13.63
N ARG A 125 23.36 -8.21 -12.68
CA ARG A 125 22.79 -8.96 -11.56
C ARG A 125 21.34 -9.33 -11.88
N VAL A 126 21.00 -10.59 -11.65
CA VAL A 126 19.64 -11.13 -11.72
C VAL A 126 19.25 -11.60 -10.33
N GLU A 127 18.12 -11.11 -9.85
CA GLU A 127 17.62 -11.41 -8.51
C GLU A 127 16.22 -12.02 -8.61
N ASP A 128 16.06 -13.24 -8.09
CA ASP A 128 14.76 -13.90 -7.98
C ASP A 128 13.99 -13.26 -6.84
N VAL A 129 12.88 -12.60 -7.17
CA VAL A 129 11.96 -11.94 -6.24
C VAL A 129 10.61 -12.66 -6.19
N THR A 130 10.53 -13.91 -6.65
CA THR A 130 9.26 -14.67 -6.74
C THR A 130 8.56 -14.78 -5.40
N GLU A 131 9.27 -15.20 -4.35
CA GLU A 131 8.68 -15.36 -3.02
C GLU A 131 8.25 -14.02 -2.41
N LEU A 132 8.96 -12.94 -2.76
CA LEU A 132 8.59 -11.59 -2.36
C LEU A 132 7.25 -11.17 -2.98
N ILE A 133 7.09 -11.42 -4.28
CA ILE A 133 5.88 -11.10 -5.03
C ILE A 133 4.71 -11.95 -4.57
N ARG A 134 4.91 -13.26 -4.41
CA ARG A 134 3.86 -14.15 -3.89
C ARG A 134 3.43 -13.77 -2.47
N ALA A 135 4.38 -13.46 -1.60
CA ALA A 135 4.06 -12.98 -0.25
C ALA A 135 3.23 -11.70 -0.32
N ARG A 136 3.60 -10.75 -1.19
CA ARG A 136 2.84 -9.51 -1.44
C ARG A 136 1.43 -9.80 -1.96
N GLU A 137 1.27 -10.69 -2.94
CA GLU A 137 -0.04 -11.05 -3.51
C GLU A 137 -0.97 -11.67 -2.47
N VAL A 138 -0.46 -12.58 -1.65
CA VAL A 138 -1.21 -13.15 -0.52
C VAL A 138 -1.65 -12.04 0.44
N ALA A 139 -0.74 -11.12 0.74
CA ALA A 139 -0.99 -10.03 1.66
C ALA A 139 -2.09 -9.07 1.14
N LEU A 140 -2.01 -8.69 -0.14
CA LEU A 140 -3.03 -7.87 -0.79
C LEU A 140 -4.38 -8.60 -0.89
N THR A 141 -4.37 -9.89 -1.23
CA THR A 141 -5.61 -10.69 -1.31
C THR A 141 -6.29 -10.80 0.05
N LEU A 142 -5.52 -10.97 1.12
CA LEU A 142 -6.04 -10.98 2.49
C LEU A 142 -6.64 -9.62 2.87
N GLN A 143 -5.96 -8.53 2.53
CA GLN A 143 -6.45 -7.18 2.79
C GLN A 143 -7.76 -6.88 2.04
N ASP A 144 -7.82 -7.22 0.75
CA ASP A 144 -9.03 -7.08 -0.07
C ASP A 144 -10.19 -7.91 0.49
N ALA A 145 -9.90 -9.12 0.99
CA ALA A 145 -10.91 -9.96 1.66
C ALA A 145 -11.35 -9.41 3.02
N MET A 146 -10.49 -8.62 3.69
CA MET A 146 -10.76 -7.98 4.97
C MET A 146 -11.45 -6.63 4.85
N LEU A 147 -11.57 -6.02 3.66
CA LEU A 147 -12.29 -4.77 3.45
C LEU A 147 -13.69 -5.05 2.85
N PRO A 148 -14.70 -4.19 3.11
CA PRO A 148 -16.00 -4.35 2.49
C PRO A 148 -15.90 -3.99 1.01
N ALA A 149 -16.51 -4.80 0.14
CA ALA A 149 -16.67 -4.42 -1.26
C ALA A 149 -17.38 -3.05 -1.36
N PRO A 150 -16.88 -2.11 -2.18
CA PRO A 150 -17.57 -0.86 -2.45
C PRO A 150 -19.01 -1.13 -2.88
N ARG A 151 -19.96 -0.57 -2.14
CA ARG A 151 -21.39 -0.80 -2.35
C ARG A 151 -22.16 0.50 -2.12
N PRO A 152 -23.30 0.72 -2.81
CA PRO A 152 -24.19 1.81 -2.48
C PRO A 152 -24.64 1.75 -1.02
N VAL A 153 -24.77 2.92 -0.39
CA VAL A 153 -25.26 3.07 0.99
C VAL A 153 -26.79 3.12 0.94
N GLY A 154 -27.43 1.95 0.85
CA GLY A 154 -28.87 1.87 0.64
C GLY A 154 -29.31 2.59 -0.65
N ARG A 155 -30.01 3.72 -0.50
CA ARG A 155 -30.43 4.60 -1.61
C ARG A 155 -29.57 5.86 -1.77
N HIS A 156 -28.61 6.06 -0.87
CA HIS A 156 -27.84 7.30 -0.75
C HIS A 156 -26.51 7.18 -1.49
N PRO A 157 -26.13 8.19 -2.31
CA PRO A 157 -24.86 8.20 -3.01
C PRO A 157 -23.68 8.19 -2.05
N ALA A 158 -22.76 7.26 -2.24
CA ALA A 158 -21.53 7.16 -1.47
C ALA A 158 -20.37 6.72 -2.37
N ALA A 159 -19.17 7.13 -2.01
CA ALA A 159 -17.94 6.74 -2.66
C ALA A 159 -16.92 6.30 -1.61
N VAL A 160 -16.11 5.31 -1.96
CA VAL A 160 -14.98 4.88 -1.14
C VAL A 160 -13.73 4.86 -1.99
N ARG A 161 -12.63 5.32 -1.41
CA ARG A 161 -11.30 5.14 -1.97
C ARG A 161 -10.38 4.61 -0.91
N TYR A 162 -9.57 3.65 -1.32
CA TYR A 162 -8.56 3.05 -0.46
C TYR A 162 -7.25 3.01 -1.23
N ARG A 163 -6.22 3.67 -0.71
CA ARG A 163 -4.90 3.79 -1.32
C ARG A 163 -3.84 3.33 -0.33
N PRO A 164 -3.29 2.12 -0.48
CA PRO A 164 -2.17 1.70 0.35
C PRO A 164 -0.89 2.49 0.00
N ALA A 165 -0.01 2.66 0.96
CA ALA A 165 1.30 3.26 0.81
C ALA A 165 2.14 2.52 -0.24
N ALA A 166 2.98 3.25 -0.98
CA ALA A 166 3.65 2.71 -2.17
C ALA A 166 4.81 1.74 -1.89
N GLU A 167 5.14 1.45 -0.63
CA GLU A 167 6.24 0.55 -0.29
C GLU A 167 5.93 -0.91 -0.65
N ALA A 168 6.92 -1.61 -1.22
CA ALA A 168 6.72 -2.83 -2.01
C ALA A 168 6.10 -4.05 -1.30
N LEU A 169 5.85 -3.97 0.02
CA LEU A 169 5.34 -5.06 0.87
C LEU A 169 4.32 -4.61 1.92
N ASN A 170 3.95 -3.34 1.98
CA ASN A 170 3.11 -2.86 3.08
C ASN A 170 1.64 -3.20 2.82
N VAL A 171 1.11 -4.05 3.69
CA VAL A 171 -0.33 -4.21 3.91
C VAL A 171 -0.74 -3.11 4.86
N ALA A 172 -1.86 -2.48 4.57
CA ALA A 172 -2.28 -1.29 5.24
C ALA A 172 -2.96 -1.58 6.60
N GLY A 173 -2.65 -0.76 7.60
CA GLY A 173 -3.29 -0.78 8.92
C GLY A 173 -4.68 -0.14 8.92
N ASP A 174 -4.91 0.73 7.93
CA ASP A 174 -6.16 1.43 7.71
C ASP A 174 -7.33 0.52 7.34
N TRP A 175 -8.53 0.90 7.77
CA TRP A 175 -9.75 0.32 7.24
C TRP A 175 -10.88 1.33 7.15
N TYR A 176 -11.91 0.90 6.43
CA TYR A 176 -13.22 1.54 6.46
C TYR A 176 -14.32 0.49 6.64
N ASP A 177 -15.48 0.94 7.09
CA ASP A 177 -16.66 0.08 7.17
C ASP A 177 -17.94 0.86 6.85
N LEU A 178 -18.89 0.17 6.22
CA LEU A 178 -20.22 0.69 5.87
C LEU A 178 -21.25 -0.39 6.19
N VAL A 179 -22.05 -0.18 7.23
CA VAL A 179 -22.95 -1.20 7.81
C VAL A 179 -24.38 -0.69 7.83
N ASP A 180 -25.28 -1.38 7.10
CA ASP A 180 -26.69 -1.03 7.09
C ASP A 180 -27.30 -1.32 8.47
N LEU A 181 -28.00 -0.34 9.03
CA LEU A 181 -28.70 -0.48 10.30
C LEU A 181 -30.21 -0.59 10.04
N PRO A 182 -31.01 -1.13 10.99
CA PRO A 182 -32.46 -1.14 10.85
C PRO A 182 -33.02 0.28 10.68
N GLY A 183 -33.90 0.47 9.68
CA GLY A 183 -34.45 1.78 9.30
C GLY A 183 -33.72 2.37 8.09
N ASP A 184 -33.93 3.66 7.82
CA ASP A 184 -33.13 4.42 6.84
C ASP A 184 -31.88 4.98 7.55
N ARG A 185 -31.00 4.06 7.96
CA ARG A 185 -29.81 4.36 8.78
C ARG A 185 -28.60 3.54 8.34
N ILE A 186 -27.42 4.13 8.49
CA ILE A 186 -26.15 3.43 8.27
C ILE A 186 -25.13 3.80 9.34
N ALA A 187 -24.26 2.86 9.72
CA ALA A 187 -23.01 3.15 10.40
C ALA A 187 -21.86 3.20 9.39
N VAL A 188 -21.08 4.27 9.43
CA VAL A 188 -19.82 4.40 8.72
C VAL A 188 -18.67 4.52 9.71
N ALA A 189 -17.52 3.96 9.36
CA ALA A 189 -16.33 4.07 10.18
C ALA A 189 -15.06 4.10 9.32
N VAL A 190 -14.04 4.73 9.87
CA VAL A 190 -12.64 4.60 9.45
C VAL A 190 -11.80 4.36 10.69
N GLY A 191 -10.68 3.68 10.53
CA GLY A 191 -9.71 3.57 11.59
C GLY A 191 -8.35 3.19 11.06
N ASP A 192 -7.36 3.33 11.93
CA ASP A 192 -5.96 3.09 11.64
C ASP A 192 -5.30 2.34 12.81
N VAL A 193 -4.67 1.21 12.48
CA VAL A 193 -3.89 0.39 13.40
C VAL A 193 -2.43 0.78 13.31
N VAL A 194 -1.82 1.09 14.46
CA VAL A 194 -0.39 1.40 14.55
C VAL A 194 0.48 0.33 13.90
N GLY A 195 1.31 0.76 12.95
CA GLY A 195 2.25 -0.08 12.23
C GLY A 195 1.70 -0.55 10.89
N HIS A 196 2.47 -1.39 10.20
CA HIS A 196 2.14 -1.83 8.84
C HIS A 196 2.49 -3.31 8.62
N GLY A 197 2.01 -3.87 7.52
CA GLY A 197 2.24 -5.25 7.13
C GLY A 197 1.22 -6.24 7.68
N LEU A 198 1.48 -7.54 7.44
CA LEU A 198 0.53 -8.62 7.69
C LEU A 198 0.01 -8.69 9.14
N TYR A 199 0.84 -8.33 10.11
CA TYR A 199 0.44 -8.33 11.51
C TYR A 199 -0.60 -7.23 11.81
N ALA A 200 -0.31 -5.99 11.40
CA ALA A 200 -1.24 -4.86 11.53
C ALA A 200 -2.57 -5.14 10.79
N ALA A 201 -2.50 -5.72 9.60
CA ALA A 201 -3.68 -6.14 8.84
C ALA A 201 -4.53 -7.19 9.59
N GLY A 202 -3.88 -8.16 10.26
CA GLY A 202 -4.58 -9.15 11.09
C GLY A 202 -5.29 -8.53 12.30
N VAL A 203 -4.69 -7.52 12.93
CA VAL A 203 -5.32 -6.74 14.01
C VAL A 203 -6.48 -5.90 13.46
N MET A 204 -6.25 -5.19 12.35
CA MET A 204 -7.26 -4.40 11.64
C MET A 204 -8.49 -5.23 11.32
N GLY A 205 -8.34 -6.41 10.71
CA GLY A 205 -9.46 -7.28 10.35
C GLY A 205 -10.30 -7.73 11.55
N GLN A 206 -9.65 -7.99 12.69
CA GLN A 206 -10.33 -8.32 13.95
C GLN A 206 -11.10 -7.11 14.50
N LEU A 207 -10.47 -5.93 14.57
CA LEU A 207 -11.08 -4.71 15.08
C LEU A 207 -12.24 -4.23 14.20
N ARG A 208 -12.07 -4.25 12.87
CA ARG A 208 -13.13 -3.96 11.91
C ARG A 208 -14.33 -4.88 12.15
N SER A 209 -14.12 -6.20 12.17
CA SER A 209 -15.21 -7.18 12.35
C SER A 209 -15.92 -6.99 13.69
N ALA A 210 -15.18 -6.70 14.76
CA ALA A 210 -15.75 -6.42 16.07
C ALA A 210 -16.57 -5.13 16.09
N LEU A 211 -16.11 -4.07 15.41
CA LEU A 211 -16.84 -2.82 15.27
C LEU A 211 -18.12 -3.00 14.44
N THR A 212 -18.04 -3.74 13.32
CA THR A 212 -19.21 -4.11 12.51
C THR A 212 -20.28 -4.76 13.41
N ALA A 213 -19.90 -5.78 14.18
CA ALA A 213 -20.81 -6.51 15.05
C ALA A 213 -21.37 -5.62 16.18
N ALA A 214 -20.53 -4.78 16.80
CA ALA A 214 -20.95 -3.86 17.85
C ALA A 214 -21.92 -2.78 17.32
N SER A 215 -21.75 -2.36 16.07
CA SER A 215 -22.59 -1.32 15.45
C SER A 215 -24.02 -1.80 15.14
N LEU A 216 -24.23 -3.11 15.03
CA LEU A 216 -25.56 -3.71 14.82
C LEU A 216 -26.42 -3.69 16.10
N VAL A 217 -25.84 -3.34 17.25
CA VAL A 217 -26.57 -3.19 18.51
C VAL A 217 -27.12 -1.76 18.62
N PRO A 218 -28.40 -1.56 18.98
CA PRO A 218 -29.07 -0.25 18.91
C PRO A 218 -28.70 0.72 20.05
N GLU A 219 -27.42 0.84 20.39
CA GLU A 219 -26.90 1.69 21.48
C GLU A 219 -26.02 2.86 20.99
N GLY A 220 -25.77 2.97 19.69
CA GLY A 220 -25.05 4.09 19.07
C GLY A 220 -23.53 3.96 19.04
N PRO A 221 -22.84 4.95 18.44
CA PRO A 221 -21.40 4.88 18.15
C PRO A 221 -20.51 4.88 19.39
N ALA A 222 -20.85 5.63 20.46
CA ALA A 222 -20.04 5.62 21.69
C ALA A 222 -19.99 4.22 22.30
N ARG A 223 -21.14 3.53 22.36
CA ARG A 223 -21.20 2.18 22.90
C ARG A 223 -20.46 1.19 22.01
N ALA A 224 -20.58 1.31 20.69
CA ALA A 224 -19.84 0.48 19.76
C ALA A 224 -18.32 0.62 19.97
N LEU A 225 -17.81 1.84 20.13
CA LEU A 225 -16.40 2.09 20.46
C LEU A 225 -15.99 1.65 21.87
N GLU A 226 -16.92 1.66 22.83
CA GLU A 226 -16.67 1.13 24.17
C GLU A 226 -16.43 -0.39 24.12
N VAL A 227 -17.31 -1.13 23.43
CA VAL A 227 -17.16 -2.57 23.20
C VAL A 227 -15.87 -2.87 22.43
N LEU A 228 -15.59 -2.10 21.36
CA LEU A 228 -14.36 -2.24 20.59
C LEU A 228 -13.12 -1.99 21.47
N GLY A 229 -13.15 -0.97 22.33
CA GLY A 229 -12.06 -0.67 23.25
C GLY A 229 -11.82 -1.73 24.32
N LEU A 230 -12.84 -2.50 24.71
CA LEU A 230 -12.67 -3.69 25.56
C LEU A 230 -12.02 -4.83 24.78
N TYR A 231 -12.48 -5.07 23.55
CA TYR A 231 -11.94 -6.12 22.70
C TYR A 231 -10.49 -5.87 22.29
N ALA A 232 -10.13 -4.63 21.96
CA ALA A 232 -8.77 -4.22 21.61
C ALA A 232 -7.75 -4.57 22.71
N ARG A 233 -8.10 -4.52 23.99
CA ARG A 233 -7.21 -4.92 25.10
C ARG A 233 -6.88 -6.41 25.13
N THR A 234 -7.62 -7.23 24.39
CA THR A 234 -7.37 -8.68 24.27
C THR A 234 -6.47 -9.02 23.09
N ILE A 235 -6.15 -8.03 22.25
CA ILE A 235 -5.36 -8.19 21.03
C ILE A 235 -4.04 -7.46 21.20
N GLU A 236 -2.94 -8.21 21.15
CA GLU A 236 -1.60 -7.63 21.06
C GLU A 236 -1.49 -6.79 19.78
N GLY A 237 -0.94 -5.57 19.89
CA GLY A 237 -0.80 -4.64 18.75
C GLY A 237 -2.02 -3.76 18.45
N ALA A 238 -3.15 -3.91 19.14
CA ALA A 238 -4.32 -3.03 18.99
C ALA A 238 -4.24 -1.74 19.85
N GLU A 239 -3.17 -1.59 20.63
CA GLU A 239 -2.97 -0.42 21.47
C GLU A 239 -2.70 0.82 20.61
N ASN A 240 -3.36 1.92 20.97
CA ASN A 240 -3.30 3.19 20.26
C ASN A 240 -3.90 3.20 18.85
N THR A 241 -4.64 2.15 18.46
CA THR A 241 -5.49 2.20 17.25
C THR A 241 -6.46 3.37 17.33
N THR A 242 -6.55 4.14 16.25
CA THR A 242 -7.49 5.27 16.14
C THR A 242 -8.73 4.86 15.34
N VAL A 243 -9.91 5.38 15.72
CA VAL A 243 -11.18 5.07 15.04
C VAL A 243 -12.11 6.28 15.06
N ALA A 244 -12.72 6.63 13.94
CA ALA A 244 -13.90 7.49 13.90
C ALA A 244 -15.10 6.70 13.37
N THR A 245 -16.25 6.82 14.02
CA THR A 245 -17.50 6.21 13.55
C THR A 245 -18.68 7.17 13.68
N ALA A 246 -19.55 7.14 12.68
CA ALA A 246 -20.74 7.95 12.59
C ALA A 246 -21.96 7.11 12.17
N PHE A 247 -23.07 7.33 12.84
CA PHE A 247 -24.36 6.70 12.57
C PHE A 247 -25.26 7.77 11.97
N ILE A 248 -25.65 7.57 10.72
CA ILE A 248 -26.46 8.51 9.96
C ILE A 248 -27.90 8.04 10.01
N ASP A 249 -28.80 8.96 10.36
CA ASP A 249 -30.23 8.76 10.42
C ASP A 249 -30.94 9.76 9.52
N TRP A 250 -31.46 9.26 8.38
CA TRP A 250 -32.16 10.07 7.39
C TRP A 250 -33.61 10.37 7.75
N GLU A 251 -34.22 9.59 8.64
CA GLU A 251 -35.57 9.87 9.13
C GLU A 251 -35.55 11.09 10.06
N ASN A 252 -34.52 11.19 10.91
CA ASN A 252 -34.37 12.28 11.87
C ASN A 252 -33.42 13.40 11.39
N HIS A 253 -32.76 13.23 10.24
CA HIS A 253 -31.74 14.14 9.70
C HIS A 253 -30.59 14.42 10.70
N THR A 254 -30.07 13.36 11.32
CA THR A 254 -28.99 13.47 12.32
C THR A 254 -27.81 12.56 12.02
N ILE A 255 -26.62 13.03 12.39
CA ILE A 255 -25.38 12.26 12.46
C ILE A 255 -25.03 12.12 13.93
N THR A 256 -25.01 10.91 14.47
CA THR A 256 -24.44 10.65 15.80
C THR A 256 -23.03 10.13 15.60
N TYR A 257 -22.01 10.68 16.26
CA TYR A 257 -20.62 10.28 16.03
C TYR A 257 -19.81 10.16 17.31
N SER A 258 -18.74 9.38 17.25
CA SER A 258 -17.75 9.20 18.32
C SER A 258 -16.38 8.93 17.70
N SER A 259 -15.32 9.46 18.31
CA SER A 259 -13.94 9.28 17.87
C SER A 259 -13.06 8.76 19.01
N ALA A 260 -12.23 7.77 18.71
CA ALA A 260 -11.14 7.27 19.53
C ALA A 260 -9.82 7.74 18.93
N GLY A 261 -9.43 8.98 19.22
CA GLY A 261 -8.13 9.56 18.88
C GLY A 261 -7.89 9.78 17.39
N HIS A 262 -8.94 9.69 16.57
CA HIS A 262 -8.87 9.81 15.12
C HIS A 262 -9.16 11.25 14.68
N PRO A 263 -8.61 11.72 13.54
CA PRO A 263 -9.00 12.99 12.94
C PRO A 263 -10.52 13.15 12.81
N PRO A 264 -11.06 14.36 13.04
CA PRO A 264 -12.50 14.57 13.05
C PRO A 264 -13.10 14.41 11.64
N PRO A 265 -14.24 13.70 11.51
CA PRO A 265 -14.97 13.67 10.24
C PRO A 265 -15.33 15.09 9.78
N ALA A 266 -15.32 15.32 8.47
CA ALA A 266 -15.71 16.59 7.89
C ALA A 266 -17.15 16.55 7.37
N LEU A 267 -17.94 17.56 7.68
CA LEU A 267 -19.30 17.77 7.20
C LEU A 267 -19.31 19.00 6.27
N LEU A 268 -19.40 18.75 4.97
CA LEU A 268 -19.55 19.78 3.96
C LEU A 268 -21.03 20.14 3.82
N GLN A 269 -21.35 21.39 4.15
CA GLN A 269 -22.67 21.98 3.99
C GLN A 269 -22.89 22.42 2.54
N ARG A 270 -24.16 22.57 2.14
CA ARG A 270 -24.53 23.03 0.79
C ARG A 270 -24.11 24.45 0.44
N ASP A 271 -23.74 25.26 1.43
CA ASP A 271 -23.22 26.61 1.21
C ASP A 271 -21.68 26.64 1.04
N GLY A 272 -21.04 25.47 1.04
CA GLY A 272 -19.60 25.31 0.92
C GLY A 272 -18.85 25.38 2.25
N THR A 273 -19.55 25.59 3.37
CA THR A 273 -18.94 25.56 4.70
C THR A 273 -18.55 24.13 5.06
N VAL A 274 -17.34 23.94 5.57
CA VAL A 274 -16.88 22.66 6.09
C VAL A 274 -16.79 22.75 7.61
N GLU A 275 -17.47 21.85 8.30
CA GLU A 275 -17.44 21.71 9.74
C GLU A 275 -16.75 20.41 10.12
N PHE A 276 -15.82 20.46 11.08
CA PHE A 276 -15.17 19.27 11.60
C PHE A 276 -15.89 18.79 12.85
N LEU A 277 -16.32 17.52 12.85
CA LEU A 277 -17.10 16.89 13.91
C LEU A 277 -16.19 16.45 15.07
N ASP A 278 -15.75 17.39 15.90
CA ASP A 278 -14.70 17.21 16.92
C ASP A 278 -15.22 17.16 18.38
N GLN A 279 -16.53 17.31 18.59
CA GLN A 279 -17.14 17.40 19.93
C GLN A 279 -17.24 16.06 20.69
N ALA A 280 -16.80 14.95 20.08
CA ALA A 280 -16.90 13.61 20.63
C ALA A 280 -15.59 12.80 20.53
N THR A 281 -14.46 13.46 20.76
CA THR A 281 -13.13 12.86 20.66
C THR A 281 -12.61 12.41 22.03
N ASP A 282 -12.42 11.11 22.18
CA ASP A 282 -11.70 10.48 23.29
C ASP A 282 -10.31 10.02 22.83
N PRO A 283 -9.38 9.64 23.73
CA PRO A 283 -8.08 9.06 23.35
C PRO A 283 -8.19 7.77 22.51
N PRO A 284 -7.13 7.36 21.81
CA PRO A 284 -7.08 6.11 21.04
C PRO A 284 -7.51 4.86 21.84
N LEU A 285 -7.81 3.76 21.13
CA LEU A 285 -8.17 2.49 21.75
C LEU A 285 -7.06 1.98 22.67
N ALA A 286 -7.46 1.40 23.80
CA ALA A 286 -6.59 0.86 24.85
C ALA A 286 -5.52 1.82 25.43
N ALA A 287 -5.45 3.09 25.03
CA ALA A 287 -4.45 4.06 25.50
C ALA A 287 -4.56 4.40 26.99
N ARG A 288 -5.77 4.36 27.56
CA ARG A 288 -5.99 4.57 29.00
C ARG A 288 -5.63 3.30 29.80
N PRO A 289 -5.00 3.40 30.98
CA PRO A 289 -4.73 2.24 31.84
C PRO A 289 -6.01 1.51 32.29
N GLN A 290 -7.10 2.26 32.47
CA GLN A 290 -8.41 1.73 32.84
C GLN A 290 -9.41 2.03 31.73
N HIS A 291 -10.29 1.07 31.46
CA HIS A 291 -11.39 1.28 30.53
C HIS A 291 -12.48 2.17 31.16
N GLY A 292 -13.10 3.03 30.35
CA GLY A 292 -14.14 3.95 30.79
C GLY A 292 -15.10 4.28 29.65
N PRO A 293 -16.23 4.94 29.96
CA PRO A 293 -17.24 5.27 28.97
C PRO A 293 -16.67 6.19 27.89
N ARG A 294 -17.20 6.03 26.67
CA ARG A 294 -16.92 6.89 25.51
C ARG A 294 -18.01 7.94 25.37
N ILE A 295 -17.66 9.11 24.84
CA ILE A 295 -18.64 10.16 24.52
C ILE A 295 -19.13 10.06 23.07
N GLN A 296 -20.33 10.58 22.80
CA GLN A 296 -20.83 10.82 21.45
C GLN A 296 -21.47 12.21 21.37
N ALA A 297 -21.47 12.77 20.18
CA ALA A 297 -22.16 14.01 19.86
C ALA A 297 -23.16 13.76 18.72
N VAL A 298 -24.12 14.68 18.58
CA VAL A 298 -25.16 14.62 17.55
C VAL A 298 -25.12 15.93 16.78
N GLU A 299 -25.01 15.82 15.46
CA GLU A 299 -25.08 16.96 14.54
C GLU A 299 -26.29 16.80 13.62
N ALA A 300 -26.98 17.90 13.33
CA ALA A 300 -28.09 17.89 12.39
C ALA A 300 -27.58 18.19 10.98
N PHE A 301 -28.13 17.53 9.97
CA PHE A 301 -27.75 17.79 8.57
C PHE A 301 -28.92 18.28 7.73
N ARG A 302 -28.60 18.98 6.66
CA ARG A 302 -29.55 19.34 5.59
C ARG A 302 -29.35 18.39 4.42
N GLU A 303 -30.43 18.06 3.73
CA GLU A 303 -30.33 17.28 2.49
C GLU A 303 -29.30 17.88 1.53
N GLY A 304 -28.48 17.01 0.96
CA GLY A 304 -27.38 17.30 0.06
C GLY A 304 -26.08 17.71 0.75
N ALA A 305 -26.00 17.76 2.08
CA ALA A 305 -24.74 17.82 2.80
C ALA A 305 -23.90 16.56 2.50
N VAL A 306 -22.59 16.63 2.76
CA VAL A 306 -21.67 15.53 2.49
C VAL A 306 -20.83 15.25 3.73
N LEU A 307 -20.94 14.04 4.25
CA LEU A 307 -20.09 13.54 5.33
C LEU A 307 -18.86 12.86 4.74
N VAL A 308 -17.69 13.20 5.26
CA VAL A 308 -16.40 12.70 4.82
C VAL A 308 -15.66 12.13 6.03
N LEU A 309 -15.33 10.83 5.98
CA LEU A 309 -14.46 10.17 6.93
C LEU A 309 -13.17 9.80 6.21
N TYR A 310 -12.05 9.98 6.87
CA TYR A 310 -10.74 9.78 6.28
C TYR A 310 -9.73 9.43 7.37
N THR A 311 -8.72 8.70 6.96
CA THR A 311 -7.52 8.37 7.76
C THR A 311 -6.48 9.48 7.66
N ASP A 312 -5.54 9.50 8.59
CA ASP A 312 -4.54 10.57 8.69
C ASP A 312 -3.63 10.65 7.47
N GLY A 313 -3.34 9.57 6.76
CA GLY A 313 -2.56 9.61 5.52
C GLY A 313 -3.14 10.50 4.41
N LEU A 314 -4.42 10.92 4.50
CA LEU A 314 -4.99 11.94 3.63
C LEU A 314 -4.48 13.36 3.94
N ILE A 315 -4.27 13.67 5.22
CA ILE A 315 -4.01 15.04 5.72
C ILE A 315 -2.61 15.22 6.31
N GLU A 316 -1.99 14.15 6.80
CA GLU A 316 -0.71 14.17 7.48
C GLU A 316 0.44 14.19 6.48
N ARG A 317 1.40 15.08 6.72
CA ARG A 317 2.61 15.22 5.93
C ARG A 317 3.79 15.48 6.85
N ARG A 318 4.95 14.91 6.52
CA ARG A 318 6.16 15.06 7.32
C ARG A 318 6.57 16.52 7.42
N GLY A 319 6.63 17.04 8.65
CA GLY A 319 7.07 18.41 8.93
C GLY A 319 5.99 19.48 8.72
N GLU A 320 4.74 19.07 8.51
CA GLU A 320 3.58 19.96 8.43
C GLU A 320 2.68 19.79 9.66
N ASP A 321 2.00 20.86 10.08
CA ASP A 321 1.01 20.82 11.16
C ASP A 321 -0.30 20.21 10.64
N ILE A 322 -0.97 19.41 11.48
CA ILE A 322 -2.23 18.75 11.16
C ILE A 322 -3.32 19.75 10.75
N ASP A 323 -3.34 20.93 11.37
CA ASP A 323 -4.30 22.00 11.05
C ASP A 323 -4.15 22.49 9.60
N THR A 324 -2.95 22.41 9.04
CA THR A 324 -2.71 22.79 7.64
C THR A 324 -3.26 21.74 6.68
N GLY A 325 -3.13 20.45 7.04
CA GLY A 325 -3.77 19.34 6.33
C GLY A 325 -5.29 19.43 6.35
N LEU A 326 -5.88 19.73 7.52
CA LEU A 326 -7.32 19.93 7.68
C LEU A 326 -7.83 21.14 6.88
N ALA A 327 -7.14 22.27 6.91
CA ALA A 327 -7.51 23.45 6.12
C ALA A 327 -7.49 23.14 4.60
N ARG A 328 -6.50 22.39 4.14
CA ARG A 328 -6.39 21.95 2.74
C ARG A 328 -7.52 21.01 2.35
N LEU A 329 -7.92 20.09 3.23
CA LEU A 329 -9.09 19.23 3.04
C LEU A 329 -10.35 20.07 2.90
N ALA A 330 -10.58 21.02 3.82
CA ALA A 330 -11.74 21.90 3.79
C ALA A 330 -11.80 22.71 2.48
N ASP A 331 -10.67 23.31 2.05
CA ASP A 331 -10.57 24.05 0.79
C ASP A 331 -10.86 23.16 -0.43
N SER A 332 -10.39 21.90 -0.42
CA SER A 332 -10.66 20.94 -1.49
C SER A 332 -12.15 20.57 -1.56
N LEU A 333 -12.76 20.26 -0.42
CA LEU A 333 -14.18 19.93 -0.34
C LEU A 333 -15.07 21.09 -0.80
N ALA A 334 -14.75 22.32 -0.38
CA ALA A 334 -15.50 23.51 -0.78
C ALA A 334 -15.38 23.80 -2.29
N ARG A 335 -14.20 23.58 -2.89
CA ARG A 335 -13.97 23.76 -4.34
C ARG A 335 -14.79 22.79 -5.19
N HIS A 336 -14.91 21.55 -4.74
CA HIS A 336 -15.56 20.45 -5.48
C HIS A 336 -16.98 20.14 -4.96
N GLN A 337 -17.60 21.07 -4.21
CA GLN A 337 -18.90 20.85 -3.54
C GLN A 337 -20.07 20.45 -4.48
N ALA A 338 -19.97 20.81 -5.76
CA ALA A 338 -20.99 20.54 -6.76
C ALA A 338 -20.88 19.12 -7.35
N ASP A 339 -19.77 18.43 -7.12
CA ASP A 339 -19.48 17.13 -7.70
C ASP A 339 -20.25 16.02 -6.99
N ASP A 340 -20.58 14.95 -7.72
CA ASP A 340 -21.11 13.74 -7.10
C ASP A 340 -20.03 13.06 -6.22
N PRO A 341 -20.41 12.17 -5.29
CA PRO A 341 -19.43 11.59 -4.35
C PRO A 341 -18.23 10.89 -5.00
N GLU A 342 -18.40 10.25 -6.16
CA GLU A 342 -17.30 9.56 -6.84
C GLU A 342 -16.29 10.57 -7.38
N THR A 343 -16.77 11.57 -8.11
CA THR A 343 -15.94 12.65 -8.65
C THR A 343 -15.27 13.46 -7.53
N LEU A 344 -16.00 13.74 -6.44
CA LEU A 344 -15.47 14.43 -5.28
C LEU A 344 -14.34 13.64 -4.60
N ALA A 345 -14.50 12.32 -4.45
CA ALA A 345 -13.46 11.47 -3.85
C ALA A 345 -12.16 11.49 -4.67
N ASP A 346 -12.26 11.37 -6.00
CA ASP A 346 -11.11 11.41 -6.89
C ASP A 346 -10.42 12.78 -6.89
N ALA A 347 -11.21 13.87 -6.85
CA ALA A 347 -10.70 15.22 -6.80
C ALA A 347 -9.96 15.53 -5.49
N VAL A 348 -10.53 15.13 -4.34
CA VAL A 348 -9.90 15.27 -3.02
C VAL A 348 -8.57 14.52 -2.96
N LEU A 349 -8.53 13.26 -3.41
CA LEU A 349 -7.28 12.50 -3.42
C LEU A 349 -6.21 13.12 -4.33
N THR A 350 -6.63 13.68 -5.47
CA THR A 350 -5.70 14.34 -6.41
C THR A 350 -5.11 15.61 -5.81
N ASP A 351 -5.92 16.39 -5.10
CA ASP A 351 -5.50 17.65 -4.50
C ASP A 351 -4.66 17.46 -3.23
N LEU A 352 -4.93 16.39 -2.46
CA LEU A 352 -4.30 16.16 -1.16
C LEU A 352 -3.11 15.20 -1.21
N ILE A 353 -3.00 14.31 -2.19
CA ILE A 353 -1.89 13.34 -2.27
C ILE A 353 -1.00 13.68 -3.48
N PRO A 354 0.17 14.30 -3.27
CA PRO A 354 1.07 14.64 -4.35
C PRO A 354 1.60 13.40 -5.08
N PRO A 355 1.91 13.49 -6.39
CA PRO A 355 2.54 12.40 -7.12
C PRO A 355 3.90 12.03 -6.51
N GLY A 356 4.00 10.82 -5.95
CA GLY A 356 5.25 10.27 -5.40
C GLY A 356 5.43 10.37 -3.88
N ASP A 357 4.51 11.03 -3.16
CA ASP A 357 4.59 11.29 -1.71
C ASP A 357 3.48 10.58 -0.89
N ALA A 358 2.92 9.47 -1.39
CA ALA A 358 2.04 8.63 -0.57
C ALA A 358 2.89 7.88 0.48
N THR A 359 3.19 8.56 1.58
CA THR A 359 4.01 8.04 2.68
C THR A 359 3.23 7.14 3.62
N ASP A 360 1.90 7.25 3.63
CA ASP A 360 1.01 6.47 4.47
C ASP A 360 -0.20 5.94 3.70
N ASP A 361 -0.90 5.00 4.32
CA ASP A 361 -2.14 4.44 3.82
C ASP A 361 -3.27 5.49 3.86
N THR A 362 -4.27 5.35 3.00
CA THR A 362 -5.40 6.28 2.98
C THR A 362 -6.70 5.56 2.67
N ALA A 363 -7.57 5.44 3.66
CA ALA A 363 -9.00 5.25 3.50
C ALA A 363 -9.75 6.59 3.46
N LEU A 364 -10.66 6.73 2.49
CA LEU A 364 -11.58 7.86 2.33
C LEU A 364 -13.00 7.34 2.05
N VAL A 365 -13.96 7.76 2.87
CA VAL A 365 -15.39 7.47 2.72
C VAL A 365 -16.16 8.77 2.59
N ILE A 366 -16.95 8.89 1.53
CA ILE A 366 -17.80 10.05 1.26
C ILE A 366 -19.25 9.57 1.18
N VAL A 367 -20.14 10.20 1.96
CA VAL A 367 -21.58 9.92 1.95
C VAL A 367 -22.35 11.21 1.72
N ARG A 368 -23.19 11.25 0.69
CA ARG A 368 -24.13 12.35 0.48
C ARG A 368 -25.39 12.09 1.32
N LEU A 369 -25.73 13.07 2.16
CA LEU A 369 -26.80 13.03 3.14
C LEU A 369 -28.12 13.56 2.59
#